data_AF-A0A6H2DR83-F1
#
_entry.id   AF-A0A6H2DR83-F1
#
_cell.length_a   1.000
_cell.length_b   1.000
_cell.length_c   1.000
_cell.angle_alpha   90.00
_cell.angle_beta   90.00
_cell.angle_gamma   90.00
#
_symmetry.space_group_name_H-M   'P 1'
#
loop_
_entity.id
_entity.type
_entity.pdbx_description
1 polymer ?
#
loop_
_entity_poly.entity_id
_entity_poly.type
_entity_poly.pdbx_seq_one_letter_code
_entity_poly.pdbx_strand_id
1 'polypeptide(L)'
;MTNARISEGKREPGDERLDGIFFINDIAANKFDHSLRLDDQVKHVEPKVMDLLVQLAAAPRQPVNRTDLLDCIWPNGGAAMSL
;
A
#
# COMPACT_ATOMS: atom_id res chain seq x y z
N MET A 1 -26.21 22.23 8.71
CA MET A 1 -24.89 22.01 8.08
C MET A 1 -24.04 21.27 9.11
N THR A 2 -23.84 19.97 8.91
CA THR A 2 -23.21 19.09 9.89
C THR A 2 -21.71 19.10 9.67
N ASN A 3 -20.96 19.65 10.62
CA ASN A 3 -19.49 19.65 10.60
C ASN A 3 -19.00 18.21 10.81
N ALA A 4 -18.38 17.62 9.78
CA ALA A 4 -17.63 16.39 9.92
C ALA A 4 -16.43 16.67 10.83
N ARG A 5 -16.45 16.10 12.04
CA ARG A 5 -15.29 16.09 12.94
C ARG A 5 -14.24 15.17 12.35
N ILE A 6 -13.16 15.75 11.82
CA ILE A 6 -11.91 15.00 11.64
C ILE A 6 -11.37 14.78 13.06
N SER A 7 -11.63 13.61 13.62
CA SER A 7 -10.94 13.18 14.83
C SER A 7 -9.48 12.97 14.47
N GLU A 8 -8.63 13.91 14.87
CA GLU A 8 -7.18 13.69 14.98
C GLU A 8 -6.97 12.52 15.94
N GLY A 9 -6.87 11.31 15.39
CA GLY A 9 -6.42 10.15 16.13
C GLY A 9 -4.99 10.43 16.58
N LYS A 10 -4.82 10.77 17.86
CA LYS A 10 -3.52 10.85 18.51
C LYS A 10 -2.81 9.52 18.29
N ARG A 11 -1.65 9.55 17.62
CA ARG A 11 -0.74 8.41 17.56
C ARG A 11 -0.20 8.16 18.97
N GLU A 12 -0.69 7.12 19.64
CA GLU A 12 -0.09 6.66 20.88
C GLU A 12 1.10 5.74 20.55
N PRO A 13 2.26 5.92 21.20
CA PRO A 13 3.43 5.08 20.98
C PRO A 13 3.19 3.72 21.65
N GLY A 14 2.89 2.70 20.85
CA GLY A 14 2.52 1.35 21.29
C GLY A 14 1.52 0.62 20.39
N ASP A 15 1.04 1.27 19.33
CA ASP A 15 0.05 0.70 18.41
C ASP A 15 0.71 -0.25 17.37
N GLU A 16 1.14 -1.42 17.84
CA GLU A 16 1.73 -2.52 17.02
C GLU A 16 0.73 -3.17 16.04
N ARG A 17 -0.42 -2.53 15.76
CA ARG A 17 -1.49 -3.04 14.88
C ARG A 17 -1.57 -2.38 13.50
N LEU A 18 -0.62 -1.51 13.16
CA LEU A 18 -0.52 -0.91 11.81
C LEU A 18 0.40 -1.67 10.86
N ASP A 19 0.83 -2.89 11.19
CA ASP A 19 1.78 -3.68 10.37
C ASP A 19 1.30 -3.97 8.93
N GLY A 20 0.08 -3.61 8.56
CA GLY A 20 -0.42 -3.70 7.19
C GLY A 20 -1.05 -2.45 6.60
N ILE A 21 -1.11 -1.32 7.32
CA ILE A 21 -1.70 -0.10 6.79
C ILE A 21 -0.58 0.89 6.44
N PHE A 22 -0.57 1.35 5.20
CA PHE A 22 0.38 2.36 4.71
C PHE A 22 -0.35 3.48 3.98
N PHE A 23 0.29 4.64 3.90
CA PHE A 23 -0.31 5.83 3.30
C PHE A 23 0.39 6.20 2.00
N ILE A 24 -0.39 6.37 0.94
CA ILE A 24 0.05 6.95 -0.34
C ILE A 24 -0.65 8.29 -0.48
N ASN A 25 0.05 9.37 -0.12
CA ASN A 25 -0.56 10.69 0.07
C ASN A 25 -1.77 10.57 1.01
N ASP A 26 -2.95 10.94 0.54
CA ASP A 26 -4.19 10.96 1.34
C ASP A 26 -4.95 9.61 1.29
N ILE A 27 -4.37 8.58 0.69
CA ILE A 27 -4.97 7.25 0.57
C ILE A 27 -4.41 6.32 1.65
N ALA A 28 -5.28 5.77 2.48
CA ALA A 28 -4.91 4.69 3.40
C ALA A 28 -5.09 3.33 2.69
N ALA A 29 -4.02 2.54 2.60
CA ALA A 29 -4.01 1.23 1.97
C ALA A 29 -3.82 0.13 3.02
N ASN A 30 -4.71 -0.86 3.05
CA ASN A 30 -4.58 -2.03 3.92
C ASN A 30 -4.15 -3.25 3.10
N LYS A 31 -2.91 -3.69 3.31
CA LYS A 31 -2.31 -4.79 2.55
C LYS A 31 -2.99 -6.15 2.79
N PHE A 32 -3.71 -6.32 3.89
CA PHE A 32 -4.28 -7.62 4.27
C PHE A 32 -5.63 -7.91 3.60
N ASP A 33 -6.47 -6.89 3.43
CA ASP A 33 -7.80 -7.01 2.79
C ASP A 33 -7.85 -6.40 1.38
N HIS A 34 -6.70 -5.93 0.90
CA HIS A 34 -6.52 -5.25 -0.39
C HIS A 34 -7.47 -4.06 -0.57
N SER A 35 -7.78 -3.33 0.50
CA SER A 35 -8.63 -2.15 0.46
C SER A 35 -7.83 -0.86 0.44
N LEU A 36 -8.34 0.11 -0.32
CA LEU A 36 -7.90 1.50 -0.35
C LEU A 36 -9.04 2.36 0.19
N ARG A 37 -8.71 3.27 1.10
CA ARG A 37 -9.64 4.24 1.63
C ARG A 37 -9.20 5.65 1.29
N LEU A 38 -10.09 6.39 0.67
CA LEU A 38 -9.96 7.83 0.40
C LEU A 38 -11.28 8.47 0.85
N ASP A 39 -11.19 9.37 1.83
CA ASP A 39 -12.35 9.96 2.51
C ASP A 39 -13.30 8.86 3.04
N ASP A 40 -14.56 8.90 2.59
CA ASP A 40 -15.62 7.93 2.95
C ASP A 40 -15.77 6.78 1.93
N GLN A 41 -14.87 6.70 0.94
CA GLN A 41 -14.89 5.64 -0.06
C GLN A 41 -13.90 4.55 0.28
N VAL A 42 -14.37 3.31 0.19
CA VAL A 42 -13.52 2.10 0.25
C VAL A 42 -13.56 1.43 -1.11
N LYS A 43 -12.39 1.19 -1.68
CA LYS A 43 -12.21 0.47 -2.94
C LYS A 43 -11.33 -0.75 -2.72
N HIS A 44 -11.83 -1.92 -3.09
CA HIS A 44 -10.99 -3.11 -3.15
C HIS A 44 -10.22 -3.15 -4.46
N VAL A 45 -8.95 -3.54 -4.37
CA VAL A 45 -8.07 -3.74 -5.51
C VAL A 45 -7.61 -5.19 -5.56
N GLU A 46 -7.11 -5.61 -6.71
CA GLU A 46 -6.49 -6.91 -6.83
C GLU A 46 -5.23 -7.00 -5.96
N PRO A 47 -4.88 -8.19 -5.44
CA PRO A 47 -3.66 -8.37 -4.63
C PRO A 47 -2.41 -7.83 -5.32
N LYS A 48 -2.27 -8.02 -6.64
CA LYS A 48 -1.12 -7.53 -7.40
C LYS A 48 -1.07 -6.01 -7.54
N VAL A 49 -2.23 -5.35 -7.56
CA VAL A 49 -2.30 -3.90 -7.48
C VAL A 49 -1.89 -3.43 -6.09
N MET A 50 -2.24 -4.16 -5.03
CA MET A 50 -1.77 -3.84 -3.68
C MET A 50 -0.25 -4.01 -3.54
N ASP A 51 0.33 -5.10 -4.05
CA ASP A 51 1.79 -5.31 -4.10
C ASP A 51 2.49 -4.13 -4.78
N LEU A 52 1.95 -3.67 -5.92
CA LEU A 52 2.44 -2.49 -6.64
C LEU A 52 2.42 -1.23 -5.77
N LEU A 53 1.30 -0.98 -5.09
CA LEU A 53 1.13 0.19 -4.23
C LEU A 53 2.09 0.17 -3.03
N VAL A 54 2.35 -1.00 -2.43
CA VAL A 54 3.36 -1.17 -1.37
C VAL A 54 4.74 -0.76 -1.88
N GLN A 55 5.14 -1.21 -3.07
CA GLN A 55 6.44 -0.87 -3.65
C GLN A 55 6.58 0.63 -3.94
N LEU A 56 5.54 1.26 -4.50
CA LEU A 56 5.54 2.70 -4.77
C LEU A 56 5.55 3.52 -3.47
N ALA A 57 4.89 3.05 -2.42
CA ALA A 57 4.88 3.70 -1.11
C ALA A 57 6.24 3.63 -0.39
N ALA A 58 7.05 2.62 -0.67
CA ALA A 58 8.38 2.46 -0.08
C ALA A 58 9.41 3.50 -0.59
N ALA A 59 9.21 4.06 -1.78
CA ALA A 59 10.10 5.03 -2.40
C ALA A 59 9.35 6.30 -2.88
N PRO A 60 8.76 7.09 -1.96
CA PRO A 60 7.93 8.22 -2.33
C PRO A 60 8.75 9.28 -3.07
N ARG A 61 8.18 9.80 -4.17
CA ARG A 61 8.76 10.85 -5.02
C ARG A 61 10.05 10.47 -5.75
N GLN A 62 10.43 9.19 -5.74
CA GLN A 62 11.51 8.70 -6.57
C GLN A 62 10.94 8.03 -7.82
N PRO A 63 11.49 8.29 -9.01
CA PRO A 63 11.13 7.54 -10.20
C PRO A 63 11.54 6.07 -10.00
N VAL A 64 10.58 5.16 -10.12
CA VAL A 64 10.81 3.72 -10.04
C VAL A 64 10.86 3.16 -11.47
N ASN A 65 11.91 2.39 -11.77
CA ASN A 65 12.03 1.72 -13.06
C ASN A 65 10.95 0.63 -13.17
N ARG A 66 10.30 0.57 -14.34
CA ARG A 66 9.28 -0.43 -14.63
C ARG A 66 9.82 -1.86 -14.51
N THR A 67 11.04 -2.13 -14.98
CA THR A 67 11.62 -3.48 -14.94
C THR A 67 11.81 -3.93 -13.49
N ASP A 68 12.46 -3.10 -12.67
CA ASP A 68 12.68 -3.38 -11.25
C ASP A 68 11.35 -3.59 -10.51
N LEU A 69 10.33 -2.79 -10.84
CA LEU A 69 8.99 -2.91 -10.26
C LEU A 69 8.30 -4.22 -10.65
N LEU A 70 8.44 -4.64 -11.90
CA LEU A 70 7.90 -5.92 -12.39
C LEU A 70 8.61 -7.09 -11.74
N ASP A 71 9.93 -7.05 -11.60
CA ASP A 71 10.72 -8.13 -10.98
C ASP A 71 10.36 -8.32 -9.50
N CYS A 72 10.00 -7.24 -8.80
CA CYS A 72 9.54 -7.32 -7.41
C CYS A 72 8.11 -7.87 -7.26
N ILE A 73 7.18 -7.53 -8.15
CA ILE A 73 5.75 -7.87 -8.01
C ILE A 73 5.41 -9.19 -8.69
N TRP A 74 6.04 -9.45 -9.83
CA TRP A 74 5.94 -10.68 -10.60
C TRP A 74 7.34 -11.26 -10.78
N PRO A 75 7.93 -11.81 -9.70
CA PRO A 75 9.17 -12.54 -9.85
C PRO A 75 8.91 -13.65 -10.88
N ASN A 76 9.61 -13.58 -12.02
CA ASN A 76 9.53 -14.60 -13.05
C ASN A 76 9.68 -15.95 -12.35
N GLY A 77 8.73 -16.87 -12.56
CA GLY A 77 8.68 -18.17 -11.90
C GLY A 77 9.80 -19.14 -12.29
N GLY A 78 11.02 -18.67 -12.53
CA GLY A 78 12.23 -19.47 -12.60
C GLY A 78 13.13 -19.11 -11.42
N ALA A 79 13.48 -19.98 -10.47
CA ALA A 79 13.86 -21.36 -10.74
C ALA A 79 14.41 -21.50 -12.16
N ALA A 80 15.38 -20.65 -12.53
CA ALA A 80 16.51 -21.16 -13.28
C ALA A 80 17.16 -22.22 -12.37
N MET A 81 16.55 -23.41 -12.35
CA MET A 81 17.29 -24.62 -12.07
C MET A 81 18.49 -24.59 -13.01
N SER A 82 19.63 -24.89 -12.41
CA SER A 82 20.93 -25.07 -13.03
C SER A 82 20.85 -25.61 -14.45
N LEU A 83 21.58 -24.95 -15.35
CA LEU A 83 22.26 -25.61 -16.46
C LEU A 83 23.76 -25.35 -16.30
#